data_AF-A0AA87PVM2-F1
#
_entry.id   AF-A0AA87PVM2-F1
#
_cell.length_a   1.000
_cell.length_b   1.000
_cell.length_c   1.000
_cell.angle_alpha   90.00
_cell.angle_beta   90.00
_cell.angle_gamma   90.00
#
_symmetry.space_group_name_H-M   'P 1'
#
loop_
_entity.id
_entity.type
_entity.pdbx_description
1 polymer ?
#
loop_
_entity_poly.entity_id
_entity_poly.type
_entity_poly.pdbx_seq_one_letter_code
_entity_poly.pdbx_strand_id
1 'polypeptide(L)'
;MLTACGALTRSDKLAVPPPPPKLSAPDSALTKDCDAPVDIGRAPLSQSKTEKFWMKDRQSLVECRRRHGALRDFYADRDGRLVGKK
;
A
#
# COMPACT_ATOMS: atom_id res chain seq x y z
N MET A 1 44.15 46.02 0.34
CA MET A 1 43.00 45.96 -0.58
C MET A 1 42.95 44.56 -1.17
N LEU A 2 42.11 43.66 -0.65
CA LEU A 2 41.91 42.32 -1.21
C LEU A 2 40.76 42.39 -2.22
N THR A 3 41.06 42.23 -3.51
CA THR A 3 40.05 42.16 -4.57
C THR A 3 39.46 40.76 -4.58
N ALA A 4 38.19 40.61 -4.17
CA ALA A 4 37.44 39.38 -4.35
C ALA A 4 36.97 39.30 -5.81
N CYS A 5 37.49 38.33 -6.56
CA CYS A 5 36.96 37.98 -7.88
C CYS A 5 35.57 37.36 -7.72
N GLY A 6 34.52 38.14 -7.92
CA GLY A 6 33.16 37.63 -8.09
C GLY A 6 33.04 36.92 -9.44
N ALA A 7 33.40 35.63 -9.49
CA ALA A 7 33.08 34.80 -10.63
C ALA A 7 31.58 34.46 -10.59
N LEU A 8 30.79 35.17 -11.40
CA LEU A 8 29.40 34.84 -11.68
C LEU A 8 29.39 33.52 -12.49
N THR A 9 29.32 32.38 -11.83
CA THR A 9 29.15 31.10 -12.53
C THR A 9 27.76 31.07 -13.14
N ARG A 10 27.68 31.24 -14.46
CA ARG A 10 26.45 31.00 -15.22
C ARG A 10 26.05 29.52 -14.99
N SER A 11 24.92 29.31 -14.33
CA SER A 11 24.36 27.97 -14.10
C SER A 11 23.72 27.47 -15.39
N ASP A 12 24.54 27.12 -16.39
CA ASP A 12 24.07 26.47 -17.62
C ASP A 12 23.80 24.96 -17.41
N LYS A 13 23.95 24.48 -16.17
CA LYS A 13 23.58 23.14 -15.73
C LYS A 13 22.49 23.21 -14.66
N LEU A 14 21.32 23.77 -14.99
CA LEU A 14 20.11 23.20 -14.40
C LEU A 14 20.01 21.79 -15.00
N ALA A 15 20.63 20.82 -14.33
CA ALA A 15 20.35 19.42 -14.58
C ALA A 15 18.84 19.25 -14.36
N VAL A 16 18.07 19.20 -15.45
CA VAL A 16 16.66 18.84 -15.37
C VAL A 16 16.64 17.47 -14.70
N PRO A 17 16.08 17.34 -13.48
CA PRO A 17 16.07 16.05 -12.81
C PRO A 17 15.36 15.06 -13.72
N PRO A 18 15.90 13.83 -13.88
CA PRO A 18 15.25 12.83 -14.70
C PRO A 18 13.81 12.64 -14.19
N PRO A 19 12.86 12.35 -15.09
CA PRO A 19 11.48 12.10 -14.69
C PRO A 19 11.44 10.99 -13.63
N PRO A 20 10.56 11.09 -12.63
CA PRO A 20 10.52 10.14 -11.54
C PRO A 20 10.31 8.71 -12.05
N PRO A 21 10.93 7.71 -11.41
CA PRO A 21 10.77 6.33 -11.81
C PRO A 21 9.30 5.92 -11.69
N LYS A 22 8.79 5.28 -12.75
CA LYS A 22 7.44 4.71 -12.73
C LYS A 22 7.47 3.42 -11.91
N LEU A 23 6.83 3.43 -10.76
CA LEU A 23 6.72 2.27 -9.88
C LEU A 23 5.56 1.39 -10.34
N SER A 24 5.73 0.07 -10.23
CA SER A 24 4.63 -0.88 -10.41
C SER A 24 3.57 -0.67 -9.34
N ALA A 25 2.31 -0.67 -9.76
CA ALA A 25 1.16 -0.67 -8.87
C ALA A 25 0.81 -2.10 -8.44
N PRO A 26 0.25 -2.32 -7.23
CA PRO A 26 -0.28 -3.61 -6.84
C PRO A 26 -1.51 -3.96 -7.69
N ASP A 27 -1.90 -5.24 -7.69
CA ASP A 27 -3.20 -5.64 -8.21
C ASP A 27 -4.32 -4.92 -7.43
N SER A 28 -5.27 -4.32 -8.16
CA SER A 28 -6.44 -3.64 -7.59
C SER A 28 -7.22 -4.50 -6.59
N ALA A 29 -7.26 -5.82 -6.77
CA ALA A 29 -7.91 -6.75 -5.85
C ALA A 29 -7.28 -6.72 -4.44
N LEU A 30 -6.00 -6.36 -4.33
CA LEU A 30 -5.27 -6.26 -3.05
C LEU A 30 -5.60 -4.99 -2.28
N THR A 31 -6.09 -3.97 -2.96
CA THR A 31 -6.42 -2.65 -2.38
C THR A 31 -7.89 -2.52 -1.98
N LYS A 32 -8.71 -3.54 -2.25
CA LYS A 32 -10.11 -3.55 -1.85
C LYS A 32 -10.25 -3.57 -0.32
N ASP A 33 -11.17 -2.77 0.21
CA ASP A 33 -11.54 -2.77 1.63
C ASP A 33 -11.99 -4.15 2.13
N CYS A 34 -11.79 -4.40 3.42
CA CYS A 34 -12.39 -5.55 4.08
C CYS A 34 -13.92 -5.48 4.01
N ASP A 35 -14.56 -6.65 3.97
CA ASP A 35 -16.00 -6.70 4.16
C ASP A 35 -16.34 -6.20 5.57
N ALA A 36 -17.47 -5.51 5.70
CA ALA A 36 -18.00 -5.10 6.99
C ALA A 36 -18.45 -6.33 7.81
N PRO A 37 -18.53 -6.21 9.15
CA PRO A 37 -19.09 -7.25 10.00
C PRO A 37 -20.47 -7.70 9.54
N VAL A 38 -20.79 -8.98 9.74
CA VAL A 38 -22.10 -9.53 9.35
C VAL A 38 -23.25 -8.84 10.09
N ASP A 39 -24.26 -8.38 9.36
CA ASP A 39 -25.49 -7.83 9.96
C ASP A 39 -26.34 -8.97 10.53
N ILE A 40 -26.53 -8.94 11.85
CA ILE A 40 -27.29 -9.94 12.60
C ILE A 40 -28.74 -9.50 12.87
N GLY A 41 -29.09 -8.25 12.59
CA GLY A 41 -30.39 -7.66 12.89
C GLY A 41 -30.68 -7.56 14.40
N ARG A 42 -31.98 -7.46 14.75
CA ARG A 42 -32.46 -7.30 16.14
C ARG A 42 -33.29 -8.47 16.67
N ALA A 43 -33.59 -9.45 15.82
CA ALA A 43 -34.41 -10.59 16.20
C ALA A 43 -33.61 -11.57 17.08
N PRO A 44 -34.26 -12.32 17.99
CA PRO A 44 -33.62 -13.42 18.70
C PRO A 44 -32.97 -14.41 17.72
N LEU A 45 -31.74 -14.81 18.01
CA LEU A 45 -30.98 -15.74 17.19
C LEU A 45 -31.12 -17.17 17.73
N SER A 46 -31.42 -18.12 16.85
CA SER A 46 -31.19 -19.53 17.15
C SER A 46 -29.69 -19.81 17.15
N GLN A 47 -29.25 -20.83 17.89
CA GLN A 47 -27.85 -21.29 17.88
C GLN A 47 -27.34 -21.50 16.45
N SER A 48 -28.12 -22.20 15.62
CA SER A 48 -27.75 -22.49 14.22
C SER A 48 -27.55 -21.23 13.37
N LYS A 49 -28.28 -20.14 13.66
CA LYS A 49 -28.13 -18.87 12.95
C LYS A 49 -26.91 -18.11 13.45
N THR A 50 -26.67 -18.12 14.76
CA THR A 50 -25.47 -17.55 15.38
C THR A 50 -24.20 -18.18 14.82
N GLU A 51 -24.14 -19.50 14.73
CA GLU A 51 -22.98 -20.23 14.18
C GLU A 51 -22.73 -19.88 12.71
N LYS A 52 -23.78 -19.77 11.90
CA LYS A 52 -23.66 -19.37 10.49
C LYS A 52 -23.09 -17.95 10.34
N PHE A 53 -23.56 -17.01 11.14
CA PHE A 53 -23.02 -15.65 11.13
C PHE A 53 -21.57 -15.61 11.59
N TRP A 54 -21.23 -16.34 12.66
CA TRP A 54 -19.87 -16.44 13.13
C TRP A 54 -18.91 -17.02 12.09
N MET A 55 -19.30 -18.10 11.41
CA MET A 55 -18.49 -18.69 10.34
C MET A 55 -18.25 -17.71 9.19
N LYS A 56 -19.31 -17.01 8.76
CA LYS A 56 -19.22 -16.03 7.67
C LYS A 56 -18.27 -14.87 8.03
N ASP A 57 -18.44 -14.31 9.22
CA ASP A 57 -17.62 -13.20 9.69
C ASP A 57 -16.13 -13.61 9.79
N ARG A 58 -15.87 -14.79 10.37
CA ARG A 58 -14.53 -15.36 10.46
C ARG A 58 -13.90 -15.59 9.09
N GLN A 59 -14.68 -16.07 8.11
CA GLN A 59 -14.20 -16.26 6.74
C GLN A 59 -13.80 -14.92 6.10
N SER A 60 -14.64 -13.88 6.23
CA SER A 60 -14.34 -12.54 5.72
C SER A 60 -13.07 -11.95 6.33
N LEU A 61 -12.85 -12.14 7.64
CA LEU A 61 -11.63 -11.70 8.32
C LEU A 61 -10.38 -12.41 7.81
N VAL A 62 -10.45 -13.74 7.61
CA VAL A 62 -9.33 -14.52 7.10
C VAL A 62 -8.97 -14.10 5.67
N GLU A 63 -9.97 -13.92 4.81
CA GLU A 63 -9.70 -13.47 3.43
C GLU A 63 -9.15 -12.06 3.39
N CYS A 64 -9.65 -11.15 4.23
CA CYS A 64 -9.10 -9.80 4.28
C CYS A 64 -7.64 -9.81 4.77
N ARG A 65 -7.32 -10.60 5.80
CA ARG A 65 -5.95 -10.79 6.26
C ARG A 65 -5.04 -11.31 5.13
N ARG A 66 -5.50 -12.30 4.36
CA ARG A 66 -4.73 -12.87 3.25
C ARG A 66 -4.43 -11.81 2.18
N ARG A 67 -5.43 -11.03 1.80
CA ARG A 67 -5.31 -9.94 0.82
C ARG A 67 -4.31 -8.87 1.25
N HIS A 68 -4.44 -8.33 2.47
CA HIS A 68 -3.52 -7.30 2.95
C HIS A 68 -2.12 -7.85 3.23
N GLY A 69 -1.99 -9.14 3.58
CA GLY A 69 -0.70 -9.82 3.61
C GLY A 69 -0.01 -9.80 2.25
N ALA A 70 -0.72 -10.19 1.19
CA ALA A 70 -0.20 -10.14 -0.17
C ALA A 70 0.13 -8.71 -0.63
N LEU A 71 -0.66 -7.71 -0.23
CA LEU A 71 -0.36 -6.29 -0.51
C LEU A 71 0.96 -5.85 0.13
N ARG A 72 1.17 -6.20 1.41
CA ARG A 72 2.41 -5.92 2.13
C ARG A 72 3.59 -6.59 1.43
N ASP A 73 3.45 -7.86 1.07
CA ASP A 73 4.53 -8.64 0.45
C ASP A 73 4.90 -8.07 -0.93
N PHE A 74 3.93 -7.61 -1.71
CA PHE A 74 4.16 -6.88 -2.96
C PHE A 74 5.04 -5.64 -2.74
N TYR A 75 4.71 -4.80 -1.74
CA TYR A 75 5.50 -3.60 -1.47
C TYR A 75 6.89 -3.92 -0.92
N ALA A 76 7.02 -4.92 -0.06
CA ALA A 76 8.31 -5.37 0.44
C ALA A 76 9.24 -5.83 -0.69
N ASP A 77 8.72 -6.63 -1.64
CA ASP A 77 9.48 -7.08 -2.82
C ASP A 77 9.83 -5.93 -3.77
N ARG A 78 8.87 -5.05 -4.08
CA ARG A 78 9.11 -3.88 -4.94
C ARG A 78 10.22 -3.01 -4.35
N ASP A 79 10.12 -2.68 -3.07
CA ASP A 79 11.04 -1.74 -2.42
C ASP A 79 12.41 -2.38 -2.16
N GLY A 80 12.47 -3.68 -1.88
CA GLY A 80 13.72 -4.45 -1.81
C GLY A 80 14.53 -4.39 -3.12
N ARG A 81 13.86 -4.46 -4.27
CA ARG A 81 14.49 -4.32 -5.59
C ARG A 81 14.99 -2.91 -5.89
N LEU A 82 14.45 -1.89 -5.23
CA LEU A 82 14.93 -0.51 -5.35
C LEU A 82 16.21 -0.28 -4.53
N VAL A 83 16.29 -0.84 -3.31
CA VAL A 83 17.45 -0.68 -2.43
C VAL A 83 18.66 -1.49 -2.94
N GLY A 84 18.44 -2.63 -3.60
CA GLY A 84 19.50 -3.47 -4.16
C GLY A 84 20.14 -2.98 -5.47
N LYS A 85 19.62 -1.91 -6.08
CA LYS A 85 20.23 -1.27 -7.26
C LYS A 85 21.21 -0.19 -6.82
N LYS A 86 22.45 -0.59 -6.57
CA LYS A 86 23.60 0.31 -6.42
C LYS A 86 24.55 0.10 -7.60
#